data_AF-A0A8J7I4P9-F1
#
_entry.id   AF-A0A8J7I4P9-F1
#
_cell.length_a   1.000
_cell.length_b   1.000
_cell.length_c   1.000
_cell.angle_alpha   90.00
_cell.angle_beta   90.00
_cell.angle_gamma   90.00
#
_symmetry.space_group_name_H-M   'P 1'
#
loop_
_entity.id
_entity.type
_entity.pdbx_description
1 polymer ?
#
loop_
_entity_poly.entity_id
_entity_poly.type
_entity_poly.pdbx_seq_one_letter_code
_entity_poly.pdbx_strand_id
1 'polypeptide(L)' 'MKTLAQLITNTQSLIEEIIQHPDYQKLLENDYTPDVTIGDAKTALINLAWEVEPPAATIELELGNDF' A
#
# COMPACT_ATOMS: atom_id res chain seq x y z
N MET A 1 2.52 -17.72 14.07
CA MET A 1 2.28 -16.26 13.97
C MET A 1 2.44 -15.86 12.52
N LYS A 2 1.67 -14.88 12.03
CA LYS A 2 1.82 -14.34 10.68
C LYS A 2 3.11 -13.52 10.58
N THR A 3 3.78 -13.51 9.43
CA THR A 3 4.93 -12.62 9.17
C THR A 3 4.45 -11.18 8.97
N LEU A 4 5.36 -10.20 9.08
CA LEU A 4 5.02 -8.80 8.82
C LEU A 4 4.52 -8.60 7.37
N ALA A 5 5.17 -9.23 6.38
CA ALA A 5 4.69 -9.22 4.99
C ALA A 5 3.25 -9.75 4.86
N GLN A 6 2.95 -10.89 5.51
CA GLN A 6 1.58 -11.43 5.52
C GLN A 6 0.58 -10.50 6.22
N LEU A 7 0.99 -9.79 7.27
CA LEU A 7 0.14 -8.79 7.92
C LEU A 7 -0.14 -7.62 6.99
N ILE A 8 0.89 -7.07 6.32
CA ILE A 8 0.75 -5.97 5.35
C ILE A 8 -0.21 -6.35 4.23
N THR A 9 0.01 -7.51 3.57
CA THR A 9 -0.86 -7.98 2.48
C THR A 9 -2.30 -8.16 2.95
N ASN A 10 -2.51 -8.79 4.11
CA ASN A 10 -3.87 -8.98 4.64
C ASN A 10 -4.55 -7.64 4.96
N THR A 11 -3.82 -6.66 5.49
CA THR A 11 -4.36 -5.34 5.78
C THR A 11 -4.68 -4.57 4.49
N GLN A 12 -3.86 -4.68 3.45
CA GLN A 12 -4.16 -4.10 2.14
C GLN A 12 -5.48 -4.66 1.58
N SER A 13 -5.66 -5.99 1.60
CA SER A 13 -6.92 -6.62 1.20
C SER A 13 -8.11 -6.14 2.03
N LEU A 14 -7.96 -6.06 3.36
CA LEU A 14 -9.02 -5.57 4.25
C LEU A 14 -9.39 -4.11 3.95
N ILE A 15 -8.42 -3.25 3.63
CA ILE A 15 -8.70 -1.87 3.24
C ILE A 15 -9.52 -1.80 1.94
N GLU A 16 -9.23 -2.64 0.95
CA GLU A 16 -10.04 -2.69 -0.27
C GLU A 16 -11.48 -3.17 0.02
N GLU A 17 -11.65 -4.14 0.93
CA GLU A 17 -12.97 -4.56 1.39
C GLU A 17 -13.73 -3.42 2.10
N ILE A 18 -13.05 -2.65 2.95
CA ILE A 18 -13.62 -1.48 3.63
C ILE A 18 -14.05 -0.42 2.60
N ILE A 19 -13.21 -0.12 1.62
CA ILE A 19 -13.55 0.85 0.56
C ILE A 19 -14.82 0.43 -0.15
N GLN A 20 -14.99 -0.85 -0.45
CA GLN A 20 -16.17 -1.36 -1.17
C GLN A 20 -17.41 -1.49 -0.28
N HIS A 21 -17.27 -1.34 1.04
CA HIS A 21 -18.38 -1.55 1.96
C HIS A 21 -19.46 -0.45 1.82
N PRO A 22 -20.76 -0.80 1.71
CA PRO A 22 -21.84 0.17 1.52
C PRO A 22 -21.88 1.27 2.59
N ASP A 23 -21.60 0.93 3.85
CA ASP A 23 -21.59 1.92 4.93
C ASP A 23 -20.44 2.94 4.77
N TYR A 24 -19.28 2.51 4.28
CA TYR A 24 -18.17 3.43 4.01
C TYR A 24 -18.49 4.33 2.81
N GLN A 25 -19.07 3.77 1.75
CA GLN A 25 -19.55 4.56 0.60
C GLN A 25 -20.58 5.60 1.02
N LYS A 26 -21.53 5.23 1.90
CA LYS A 26 -22.51 6.16 2.44
C LYS A 26 -21.89 7.28 3.27
N LEU A 27 -20.76 7.05 3.95
CA LEU A 27 -20.04 8.14 4.61
C LEU A 27 -19.50 9.13 3.56
N LEU A 28 -18.90 8.64 2.48
CA LEU A 28 -18.39 9.49 1.40
C LEU A 28 -19.50 10.29 0.71
N GLU A 29 -20.67 9.68 0.49
CA GLU A 29 -21.87 10.36 -0.06
C GLU A 29 -22.38 11.49 0.84
N ASN A 30 -22.09 11.43 2.14
CA ASN A 30 -22.45 12.46 3.12
C ASN A 30 -21.32 13.47 3.35
N ASP A 31 -20.41 13.62 2.38
CA ASP A 31 -19.26 14.53 2.42
C ASP A 31 -18.34 14.29 3.62
N TYR A 32 -18.22 13.05 4.09
CA TYR A 32 -17.27 12.70 5.14
C TYR A 32 -15.82 12.81 4.64
N THR A 33 -15.10 13.81 5.15
CA THR A 33 -13.69 14.06 4.83
C THR A 33 -12.84 14.12 6.11
N PRO A 34 -12.28 12.99 6.58
CA PRO A 34 -11.39 13.00 7.73
C PRO A 34 -10.02 13.60 7.38
N ASP A 35 -9.33 14.14 8.39
CA ASP A 35 -7.94 14.63 8.25
C ASP A 35 -6.96 13.50 7.88
N VAL A 36 -7.27 12.26 8.28
CA VAL A 36 -6.50 11.06 7.94
C VAL A 36 -7.36 10.15 7.08
N THR A 37 -6.90 9.89 5.86
CA THR A 37 -7.66 9.21 4.81
C THR A 37 -7.26 7.75 4.66
N ILE A 38 -8.07 6.98 3.92
CA ILE A 38 -7.66 5.65 3.46
C ILE A 38 -6.43 5.74 2.53
N GLY A 39 -6.25 6.85 1.81
CA GLY A 39 -5.05 7.10 1.01
C GLY A 39 -3.77 7.14 1.87
N ASP A 40 -3.85 7.74 3.06
CA ASP A 40 -2.73 7.77 4.00
C ASP A 40 -2.41 6.38 4.54
N ALA A 41 -3.44 5.60 4.86
CA ALA A 41 -3.28 4.20 5.28
C ALA A 41 -2.64 3.34 4.18
N LYS A 42 -3.09 3.48 2.92
CA LYS A 42 -2.49 2.80 1.77
C LYS A 42 -1.02 3.19 1.59
N THR A 43 -0.71 4.48 1.70
CA THR A 43 0.66 5.00 1.59
C THR A 43 1.57 4.42 2.68
N ALA A 44 1.09 4.39 3.93
CA ALA A 44 1.84 3.79 5.03
C ALA A 44 2.13 2.29 4.79
N LEU A 45 1.16 1.54 4.26
CA LEU A 45 1.35 0.12 3.93
C LEU A 45 2.30 -0.11 2.77
N ILE A 46 2.31 0.77 1.75
CA ILE A 46 3.27 0.72 0.64
C ILE A 46 4.69 0.94 1.18
N ASN A 47 4.89 1.96 2.01
CA ASN A 47 6.19 2.25 2.61
C ASN A 47 6.67 1.05 3.46
N LEU A 48 5.79 0.47 4.28
CA LEU A 48 6.12 -0.74 5.05
C LEU A 48 6.43 -1.93 4.15
N ALA A 49 5.70 -2.11 3.04
CA ALA A 49 5.96 -3.20 2.10
C ALA A 49 7.36 -3.06 1.48
N TRP A 50 7.77 -1.86 1.10
CA TRP A 50 9.10 -1.60 0.53
C TRP A 50 10.24 -1.85 1.52
N GLU A 51 10.05 -1.58 2.82
CA GLU A 51 11.06 -1.88 3.83
C GLU A 51 11.20 -3.39 4.09
N VAL A 52 10.12 -4.16 3.91
CA VAL A 52 10.10 -5.61 4.14
C VAL A 52 10.55 -6.39 2.91
N GLU A 53 10.14 -5.94 1.73
CA GLU A 53 10.44 -6.53 0.44
C GLU A 53 10.73 -5.39 -0.57
N PRO A 54 11.97 -4.88 -0.58
CA PRO A 54 12.34 -3.80 -1.47
C PRO A 54 12.07 -4.20 -2.92
N PRO A 55 11.45 -3.34 -3.74
CA PRO A 55 11.36 -3.62 -5.16
C PRO A 55 12.78 -3.88 -5.67
N ALA A 56 12.96 -4.98 -6.40
CA ALA A 56 14.26 -5.34 -6.95
C ALA A 56 14.81 -4.11 -7.68
N ALA A 57 15.89 -3.52 -7.18
CA ALA A 57 16.55 -2.43 -7.86
C ALA A 57 16.96 -2.99 -9.22
N THR A 58 16.33 -2.49 -10.30
CA THR A 58 16.79 -2.76 -11.66
C THR A 58 18.15 -2.10 -11.76
N ILE A 59 19.21 -2.82 -11.41
CA ILE A 59 20.57 -2.43 -11.76
C ILE A 59 20.68 -2.74 -13.25
N GLU A 60 20.27 -1.77 -14.08
CA GLU A 60 20.82 -1.69 -15.43
C GLU A 60 22.32 -1.45 -15.25
N LEU A 61 23.07 -2.54 -15.23
CA LEU A 61 24.50 -2.49 -15.47
C LEU A 61 24.65 -1.99 -16.91
N GLU A 62 24.77 -0.68 -17.08
CA GLU A 62 25.49 -0.14 -18.23
C GLU A 62 26.92 -0.67 -18.11
N LEU A 63 27.14 -1.86 -18.68
CA LEU A 63 28.47 -2.31 -19.07
C LEU A 63 28.92 -1.31 -20.13
N GLY A 64 29.60 -0.26 -19.68
CA GLY A 64 30.37 0.63 -20.52
C GLY A 64 31.29 -0.21 -21.38
N ASN A 65 30.99 -0.25 -22.67
CA ASN A 65 31.92 -0.70 -23.70
C ASN A 65 33.01 0.38 -23.84
N ASP A 66 33.93 0.41 -22.88
CA ASP A 66 35.26 0.96 -23.11
C ASP A 66 36.20 -0.23 -23.25
N PHE A 67 36.59 -0.53 -24.49
CA PHE A 67 37.93 -0.93 -25.00
C PHE A 67 37.81 -1.48 -26.43
#